data_AF-A0A225ASK1-F1
#
_entry.id   AF-A0A225ASK1-F1
#
_cell.length_a   1.000
_cell.length_b   1.000
_cell.length_c   1.000
_cell.angle_alpha   90.00
_cell.angle_beta   90.00
_cell.angle_gamma   90.00
#
_symmetry.space_group_name_H-M   'P 1'
#
loop_
_entity.id
_entity.type
_entity.pdbx_description
1 polymer ?
#
loop_
_entity_poly.entity_id
_entity_poly.type
_entity_poly.pdbx_seq_one_letter_code
_entity_poly.pdbx_strand_id
1 'polypeptide(L)'
;MESPTQAPGDGISRLIAQYFELVDLKHLAIPSSSVLKTPITQQHIYDDMFNEDLLSPLIPPATYRLRVLKQIIARIENDQQWDPEEDEIIEPLMMAMTDLMSQPSNHHSSEMMMMADAEEPQLSFVSYMVPTSAAALTDRERKQVTTFESRGLIYGSGSTGFRTWEAALHLGTYLASSDVVRGKKVIELGAGTGFISLLCKKFLGAERVLMTDGNVKLVDLFNGPCLEQNSFLTENAKDEAIQGRQWFWGEPLLLEGEDDEDNKELVPEQFDIALGADLRFSRGLSILDH
;
A
#
# COMPACT_ATOMS: atom_id res chain seq x y z
N MET A 1 4.51 -23.88 -24.48
CA MET A 1 3.18 -23.27 -24.23
C MET A 1 3.42 -21.79 -24.12
N GLU A 2 3.17 -21.09 -25.23
CA GLU A 2 3.30 -19.63 -25.27
C GLU A 2 2.23 -19.03 -24.37
N SER A 3 2.68 -18.20 -23.43
CA SER A 3 1.85 -17.35 -22.60
C SER A 3 0.98 -16.45 -23.49
N PRO A 4 -0.31 -16.27 -23.16
CA PRO A 4 -1.22 -15.46 -23.97
C PRO A 4 -0.65 -14.04 -24.06
N THR A 5 -0.50 -13.55 -25.28
CA THR A 5 0.04 -12.24 -25.61
C THR A 5 -0.80 -11.17 -24.93
N GLN A 6 -0.31 -10.61 -23.82
CA GLN A 6 -0.95 -9.48 -23.14
C GLN A 6 -1.02 -8.31 -24.10
N ALA A 7 -2.19 -7.67 -24.21
CA ALA A 7 -2.35 -6.47 -25.02
C ALA A 7 -1.34 -5.39 -24.55
N PRO A 8 -0.77 -4.56 -25.44
CA PRO A 8 0.29 -3.61 -25.09
C PRO A 8 -0.04 -2.68 -23.91
N GLY A 9 -1.33 -2.31 -23.75
CA GLY A 9 -1.80 -1.45 -22.65
C GLY A 9 -1.91 -2.14 -21.27
N ASP A 10 -1.98 -3.47 -21.23
CA ASP A 10 -2.07 -4.25 -19.98
C ASP A 10 -0.72 -4.27 -19.24
N GLY A 11 0.38 -4.35 -19.99
CA GLY A 11 1.73 -4.37 -19.42
C GLY A 11 2.13 -3.07 -18.72
N ILE A 12 1.80 -1.91 -19.30
CA ILE A 12 2.10 -0.60 -18.71
C ILE A 12 1.26 -0.36 -17.47
N SER A 13 -0.04 -0.66 -17.53
CA SER A 13 -0.94 -0.52 -16.38
C SER A 13 -0.48 -1.35 -15.19
N ARG A 14 0.01 -2.58 -15.46
CA ARG A 14 0.61 -3.44 -14.43
C ARG A 14 1.89 -2.85 -13.85
N LEU A 15 2.80 -2.32 -14.67
CA LEU A 15 4.02 -1.69 -14.18
C LEU A 15 3.71 -0.49 -13.27
N ILE A 16 2.75 0.35 -13.66
CA ILE A 16 2.31 1.50 -12.86
C ILE A 16 1.73 1.05 -11.52
N ALA A 17 0.87 0.03 -11.51
CA ALA A 17 0.35 -0.54 -10.27
C ALA A 17 1.49 -1.05 -9.36
N GLN A 18 2.40 -1.85 -9.90
CA GLN A 18 3.53 -2.40 -9.15
C GLN A 18 4.47 -1.31 -8.60
N TYR A 19 4.57 -0.18 -9.29
CA TYR A 19 5.35 0.97 -8.85
C TYR A 19 4.78 1.63 -7.59
N PHE A 20 3.46 1.86 -7.53
CA PHE A 20 2.81 2.37 -6.31
C PHE A 20 2.64 1.31 -5.23
N GLU A 21 2.65 0.04 -5.60
CA GLU A 21 2.76 -1.09 -4.68
C GLU A 21 4.20 -1.30 -4.18
N LEU A 22 5.17 -0.46 -4.55
CA LEU A 22 6.59 -0.57 -4.16
C LEU A 22 7.16 -1.99 -4.30
N VAL A 23 6.80 -2.68 -5.38
CA VAL A 23 7.26 -4.06 -5.65
C VAL A 23 8.77 -4.07 -5.82
N ASP A 24 9.44 -5.10 -5.28
CA ASP A 24 10.88 -5.30 -5.46
C ASP A 24 11.24 -5.25 -6.95
N LEU A 25 12.28 -4.50 -7.29
CA LEU A 25 12.75 -4.28 -8.66
C LEU A 25 12.95 -5.57 -9.46
N LYS A 26 13.33 -6.68 -8.81
CA LYS A 26 13.52 -7.97 -9.50
C LYS A 26 12.20 -8.62 -9.95
N HIS A 27 11.07 -8.14 -9.43
CA HIS A 27 9.72 -8.65 -9.69
C HIS A 27 8.85 -7.67 -10.47
N LEU A 28 9.39 -6.50 -10.85
CA LEU A 28 8.70 -5.57 -11.73
C LEU A 28 8.50 -6.17 -13.12
N ALA A 29 7.27 -6.12 -13.60
CA ALA A 29 6.86 -6.54 -14.93
C ALA A 29 7.13 -5.41 -15.93
N ILE A 30 8.41 -5.07 -16.14
CA ILE A 30 8.83 -4.04 -17.09
C ILE A 30 8.53 -4.53 -18.51
N PRO A 31 7.71 -3.81 -19.31
CA PRO A 31 7.39 -4.18 -20.68
C PRO A 31 8.61 -4.33 -21.58
N SER A 32 8.40 -4.92 -22.76
CA SER A 32 9.45 -5.04 -23.77
C SER A 32 9.89 -3.65 -24.26
N SER A 33 11.14 -3.55 -24.69
CA SER A 33 11.70 -2.32 -25.26
C SER A 33 10.90 -1.80 -26.45
N SER A 34 10.37 -2.68 -27.31
CA SER A 34 9.49 -2.30 -28.44
C SER A 34 8.26 -1.49 -28.04
N VAL A 35 7.73 -1.69 -26.82
CA VAL A 35 6.62 -0.91 -26.27
C VAL A 35 7.15 0.39 -25.66
N LEU A 36 8.21 0.28 -24.86
CA LEU A 36 8.78 1.39 -24.09
C LEU A 36 9.43 2.48 -24.95
N LYS A 37 9.99 2.15 -26.13
CA LYS A 37 10.66 3.12 -27.00
C LYS A 37 9.71 4.18 -27.56
N THR A 38 8.42 3.85 -27.71
CA THR A 38 7.45 4.78 -28.33
C THR A 38 7.26 6.05 -27.49
N PRO A 39 7.35 7.26 -28.08
CA PRO A 39 7.22 8.52 -27.33
C PRO A 39 5.92 8.64 -26.53
N ILE A 40 4.81 8.13 -27.07
CA ILE A 40 3.50 8.10 -26.39
C ILE A 40 3.56 7.28 -25.10
N THR A 41 4.23 6.12 -25.14
CA THR A 41 4.37 5.26 -23.96
C THR A 41 5.32 5.88 -22.95
N GLN A 42 6.42 6.48 -23.39
CA GLN A 42 7.35 7.20 -22.50
C GLN A 42 6.65 8.36 -21.78
N GLN A 43 5.82 9.13 -22.50
CA GLN A 43 5.05 10.23 -21.91
C GLN A 43 4.06 9.71 -20.87
N HIS A 44 3.34 8.62 -21.19
CA HIS A 44 2.43 7.99 -20.23
C HIS A 44 3.17 7.48 -18.98
N ILE A 45 4.36 6.89 -19.12
CA ILE A 45 5.20 6.48 -17.98
C ILE A 45 5.62 7.71 -17.16
N TYR A 46 6.02 8.80 -17.81
CA TYR A 46 6.41 10.02 -17.11
C TYR A 46 5.23 10.58 -16.30
N ASP A 47 4.07 10.77 -16.93
CA ASP A 47 2.89 11.36 -16.29
C ASP A 47 2.37 10.49 -15.14
N ASP A 48 2.29 9.16 -15.32
CA ASP A 48 1.72 8.25 -14.32
C ASP A 48 2.74 7.77 -13.26
N MET A 49 4.06 8.00 -13.43
CA MET A 49 5.07 7.47 -12.50
C MET A 49 6.13 8.48 -12.04
N PHE A 50 6.46 9.52 -12.81
CA PHE A 50 7.59 10.40 -12.49
C PHE A 50 7.27 11.88 -12.39
N ASN A 51 6.10 12.32 -12.87
CA ASN A 51 5.63 13.69 -12.81
C ASN A 51 5.09 14.03 -11.40
N GLU A 52 5.93 14.61 -10.55
CA GLU A 52 5.60 14.88 -9.14
C GLU A 52 4.35 15.74 -8.95
N ASP A 53 4.09 16.68 -9.85
CA ASP A 53 2.91 17.56 -9.81
C ASP A 53 1.61 16.77 -9.98
N LEU A 54 1.63 15.73 -10.82
CA LEU A 54 0.46 14.86 -11.05
C LEU A 54 0.31 13.78 -9.98
N LEU A 55 1.40 13.44 -9.28
CA LEU A 55 1.43 12.36 -8.31
C LEU A 55 1.13 12.81 -6.89
N SER A 56 1.38 14.07 -6.54
CA SER A 56 1.15 14.58 -5.20
C SER A 56 -0.30 14.35 -4.72
N PRO A 57 -0.51 13.81 -3.50
CA PRO A 57 0.48 13.54 -2.46
C PRO A 57 1.10 12.12 -2.48
N LEU A 58 0.71 11.27 -3.44
CA LEU A 58 1.14 9.88 -3.56
C LEU A 58 2.45 9.76 -4.36
N ILE A 59 3.58 10.07 -3.73
CA ILE A 59 4.91 9.99 -4.37
C ILE A 59 5.74 8.88 -3.72
N PRO A 60 6.14 7.82 -4.47
CA PRO A 60 7.05 6.80 -3.97
C PRO A 60 8.42 7.35 -3.54
N PRO A 61 9.16 6.65 -2.64
CA PRO A 61 10.47 7.12 -2.19
C PRO A 61 11.47 7.32 -3.32
N ALA A 62 12.19 8.45 -3.32
CA ALA A 62 13.09 8.86 -4.40
C ALA A 62 14.12 7.79 -4.82
N THR A 63 14.75 7.10 -3.86
CA THR A 63 15.71 6.02 -4.16
C THR A 63 15.06 4.87 -4.93
N TYR A 64 13.80 4.55 -4.63
CA TYR A 64 13.04 3.55 -5.38
C TYR A 64 12.75 4.06 -6.80
N ARG A 65 12.23 5.28 -6.93
CA ARG A 65 11.94 5.93 -8.23
C ARG A 65 13.16 5.95 -9.15
N LEU A 66 14.31 6.37 -8.63
CA LEU A 66 15.57 6.41 -9.37
C LEU A 66 15.97 5.03 -9.91
N ARG A 67 15.84 3.98 -9.08
CA ARG A 67 16.22 2.62 -9.49
C ARG A 67 15.24 2.04 -10.52
N VAL A 68 13.94 2.34 -10.41
CA VAL A 68 12.94 1.97 -11.42
C VAL A 68 13.24 2.67 -12.74
N LEU A 69 13.46 3.99 -12.72
CA LEU A 69 13.76 4.78 -13.91
C LEU A 69 15.02 4.29 -14.62
N LYS A 70 16.09 3.98 -13.86
CA LYS A 70 17.31 3.35 -14.40
C LYS A 70 17.02 2.03 -15.13
N GLN A 71 16.15 1.17 -14.58
CA GLN A 71 15.80 -0.09 -15.24
C GLN A 71 14.98 0.12 -16.51
N ILE A 72 14.06 1.09 -16.53
CA ILE A 72 13.26 1.44 -17.72
C ILE A 72 14.18 1.99 -18.82
N ILE A 73 15.02 2.98 -18.49
CA ILE A 73 15.98 3.58 -19.43
C ILE A 73 16.94 2.52 -19.96
N ALA A 74 17.55 1.72 -19.08
CA ALA A 74 18.44 0.65 -19.52
C ALA A 74 17.74 -0.38 -20.41
N ARG A 75 16.43 -0.64 -20.21
CA ARG A 75 15.67 -1.53 -21.10
C ARG A 75 15.48 -0.93 -22.49
N ILE A 76 15.26 0.37 -22.57
CA ILE A 76 15.10 1.13 -23.81
C ILE A 76 16.44 1.17 -24.58
N GLU A 77 17.53 1.56 -23.92
CA GLU A 77 18.86 1.72 -24.54
C GLU A 77 19.48 0.40 -25.03
N ASN A 78 19.18 -0.72 -24.36
CA ASN A 78 19.69 -2.03 -24.75
C ASN A 78 18.81 -2.74 -25.80
N ASP A 79 17.89 -2.02 -26.45
CA ASP A 79 17.10 -2.56 -27.56
C ASP A 79 18.00 -2.88 -28.76
N GLN A 80 17.89 -4.10 -29.29
CA GLN A 80 18.72 -4.54 -30.42
C GLN A 80 18.41 -3.82 -31.73
N GLN A 81 17.25 -3.20 -31.82
CA GLN A 81 16.75 -2.40 -32.94
C GLN A 81 16.76 -0.90 -32.60
N TRP A 82 17.58 -0.47 -31.63
CA TRP A 82 17.75 0.94 -31.32
C TRP A 82 18.32 1.69 -32.53
N ASP A 83 17.57 2.68 -33.01
CA ASP A 83 18.00 3.58 -34.09
C ASP A 83 18.34 4.97 -33.52
N PRO A 84 19.62 5.38 -33.45
CA PRO A 84 19.99 6.69 -32.91
C PRO A 84 19.42 7.90 -33.65
N GLU A 85 18.89 7.74 -34.87
CA GLU A 85 18.26 8.84 -35.63
C GLU A 85 16.75 8.98 -35.34
N GLU A 86 16.09 7.88 -34.94
CA GLU A 86 14.62 7.82 -34.79
C GLU A 86 14.17 7.54 -33.36
N ASP A 87 14.96 6.79 -32.58
CA ASP A 87 14.69 6.45 -31.19
C ASP A 87 15.39 7.44 -30.25
N GLU A 88 14.64 8.03 -29.34
CA GLU A 88 15.15 8.89 -28.27
C GLU A 88 14.44 8.62 -26.94
N ILE A 89 15.12 8.92 -25.83
CA ILE A 89 14.47 9.01 -24.52
C ILE A 89 13.95 10.43 -24.37
N ILE A 90 12.65 10.57 -24.09
CA ILE A 90 12.04 11.90 -24.01
C ILE A 90 12.67 12.74 -22.90
N GLU A 91 12.78 14.04 -23.16
CA GLU A 91 13.36 15.02 -22.23
C GLU A 91 12.76 14.95 -20.79
N PRO A 92 11.44 14.80 -20.59
CA PRO A 92 10.86 14.69 -19.24
C PRO A 92 11.42 13.54 -18.40
N LEU A 93 11.69 12.37 -19.00
CA LEU A 93 12.27 11.23 -18.28
C LEU A 93 13.74 11.49 -17.92
N MET A 94 14.50 12.15 -18.80
CA MET A 94 15.90 12.51 -18.56
C MET A 94 16.04 13.59 -17.49
N MET A 95 15.14 14.57 -17.48
CA MET A 95 15.07 15.59 -16.42
C MET A 95 14.74 14.92 -15.07
N ALA A 96 13.68 14.11 -15.01
CA ALA A 96 13.31 13.38 -13.79
C ALA A 96 14.47 12.51 -13.27
N MET A 97 15.21 11.86 -14.17
CA MET A 97 16.40 11.07 -13.83
C MET A 97 17.49 11.94 -13.20
N THR A 98 17.77 13.10 -13.79
CA THR A 98 18.78 14.05 -13.29
C THR A 98 18.39 14.60 -11.92
N ASP A 99 17.13 15.00 -11.77
CA ASP A 99 16.58 15.51 -10.51
C ASP A 99 16.71 14.46 -9.41
N LEU A 100 16.28 13.22 -9.67
CA LEU A 100 16.38 12.11 -8.72
C LEU A 100 17.84 11.76 -8.35
N MET A 101 18.78 11.89 -9.29
CA MET A 101 20.22 11.69 -9.00
C MET A 101 20.82 12.81 -8.14
N SER A 102 20.25 14.02 -8.20
CA SER A 102 20.70 15.18 -7.43
C SER A 102 20.23 15.16 -5.97
N GLN A 103 19.23 14.32 -5.66
CA GLN A 103 18.70 14.21 -4.30
C GLN A 103 19.72 13.51 -3.38
N PRO A 104 19.88 13.97 -2.13
CA PRO A 104 20.79 13.37 -1.18
C PRO A 104 20.40 11.90 -0.98
N SER A 105 21.38 11.01 -1.16
CA SER A 105 21.16 9.59 -0.88
C SER A 105 20.99 9.45 0.63
N ASN A 106 19.79 9.05 1.11
CA ASN A 106 19.59 8.60 2.50
C ASN A 106 20.28 7.23 2.75
N HIS A 107 21.44 6.99 2.14
CA HIS A 107 22.34 5.93 2.52
C HIS A 107 23.01 6.38 3.82
N HIS A 108 22.31 6.18 4.94
CA HIS A 108 22.99 6.01 6.21
C HIS A 108 23.96 4.83 6.01
N SER A 109 25.25 5.13 6.14
CA SER A 109 26.35 4.18 5.94
C SER A 109 26.11 2.90 6.73
N SER A 110 26.57 1.77 6.19
CA SER A 110 26.49 0.42 6.80
C SER A 110 27.02 0.30 8.23
N GLU A 111 27.61 1.35 8.80
CA GLU A 111 28.08 1.43 10.17
C GLU A 111 26.95 1.72 11.18
N MET A 112 25.84 2.37 10.77
CA MET A 112 24.70 2.67 11.63
C MET A 112 23.71 1.49 11.79
N MET A 113 23.78 0.50 10.89
CA MET A 113 22.90 -0.68 10.85
C MET A 113 23.09 -1.65 12.04
N MET A 114 24.10 -1.41 12.88
CA MET A 114 24.43 -2.20 14.07
C MET A 114 23.72 -1.72 15.34
N MET A 115 22.89 -0.66 15.28
CA MET A 115 22.14 -0.09 16.41
C MET A 115 20.62 -0.35 16.26
N ALA A 116 20.26 -1.62 16.02
CA ALA A 116 18.97 -2.04 15.46
C ALA A 116 17.75 -2.07 16.41
N ASP A 117 17.68 -1.21 17.44
CA ASP A 117 16.53 -1.15 18.35
C ASP A 117 15.79 0.21 18.36
N ALA A 118 16.25 1.22 17.61
CA ALA A 118 15.74 2.59 17.73
C ALA A 118 15.48 3.36 16.42
N GLU A 119 15.55 2.72 15.24
CA GLU A 119 15.20 3.39 13.99
C GLU A 119 13.68 3.36 13.76
N GLU A 120 13.06 4.54 13.71
CA GLU A 120 11.66 4.66 13.33
C GLU A 120 11.45 4.10 11.91
N PRO A 121 10.36 3.34 11.67
CA PRO A 121 10.12 2.78 10.35
C PRO A 121 10.05 3.89 9.31
N GLN A 122 10.79 3.75 8.20
CA GLN A 122 10.69 4.67 7.08
C GLN A 122 9.35 4.45 6.36
N LEU A 123 8.35 5.24 6.72
CA LEU A 123 7.00 5.14 6.19
C LEU A 123 6.85 5.87 4.86
N SER A 124 6.02 5.31 3.97
CA SER A 124 5.63 5.89 2.70
C SER A 124 4.24 5.40 2.31
N PHE A 125 3.55 6.14 1.46
CA PHE A 125 2.28 5.67 0.93
C PHE A 125 2.48 4.51 -0.04
N VAL A 126 1.61 3.50 0.08
CA VAL A 126 1.58 2.33 -0.79
C VAL A 126 0.16 2.11 -1.24
N SER A 127 -0.07 2.00 -2.55
CA SER A 127 -1.41 1.83 -3.11
C SER A 127 -1.57 0.46 -3.75
N TYR A 128 -2.62 -0.24 -3.36
CA TYR A 128 -2.98 -1.55 -3.90
C TYR A 128 -4.21 -1.44 -4.79
N MET A 129 -4.14 -2.06 -5.96
CA MET A 129 -5.27 -2.14 -6.88
C MET A 129 -6.31 -3.14 -6.38
N VAL A 130 -7.57 -2.75 -6.40
CA VAL A 130 -8.68 -3.64 -6.04
C VAL A 130 -9.01 -4.54 -7.24
N PRO A 131 -8.99 -5.87 -7.07
CA PRO A 131 -9.41 -6.79 -8.13
C PRO A 131 -10.83 -6.46 -8.56
N THR A 132 -11.01 -6.03 -9.81
CA THR A 132 -12.32 -5.70 -10.37
C THR A 132 -12.68 -6.74 -11.43
N SER A 133 -13.92 -7.23 -11.42
CA SER A 133 -14.43 -8.08 -12.50
C SER A 133 -14.39 -7.30 -13.84
N ALA A 134 -13.90 -7.95 -14.90
CA ALA A 134 -13.66 -7.34 -16.22
C ALA A 134 -14.87 -6.60 -16.82
N ALA A 135 -16.08 -6.80 -16.31
CA ALA A 135 -17.31 -6.14 -16.76
C ALA A 135 -17.49 -4.68 -16.29
N ALA A 136 -16.70 -4.18 -15.32
CA ALA A 136 -16.86 -2.83 -14.76
C ALA A 136 -15.82 -1.79 -15.23
N LEU A 137 -15.05 -2.10 -16.29
CA LEU A 137 -13.94 -1.30 -16.82
C LEU A 137 -14.35 0.01 -17.55
N THR A 138 -15.59 0.47 -17.39
CA THR A 138 -16.03 1.74 -17.99
C THR A 138 -15.63 2.96 -17.18
N ASP A 139 -15.20 2.77 -15.92
CA ASP A 139 -14.75 3.87 -15.08
C ASP A 139 -13.24 4.04 -15.18
N ARG A 140 -12.79 5.24 -15.57
CA ARG A 140 -11.36 5.60 -15.65
C ARG A 140 -10.69 5.69 -14.28
N GLU A 141 -11.44 5.51 -13.20
CA GLU A 141 -10.93 5.52 -11.84
C GLU A 141 -10.37 4.15 -11.46
N ARG A 142 -9.04 4.06 -11.40
CA ARG A 142 -8.33 2.92 -10.81
C ARG A 142 -8.78 2.77 -9.35
N LYS A 143 -9.61 1.76 -9.06
CA LYS A 143 -10.05 1.45 -7.69
C LYS A 143 -8.85 1.00 -6.87
N GLN A 144 -8.40 1.86 -5.96
CA GLN A 144 -7.23 1.59 -5.13
C GLN A 144 -7.45 1.95 -3.66
N VAL A 145 -6.79 1.17 -2.80
CA VAL A 145 -6.66 1.44 -1.37
C VAL A 145 -5.23 1.85 -1.10
N THR A 146 -5.05 2.96 -0.40
CA THR A 146 -3.72 3.45 -0.03
C THR A 146 -3.46 3.29 1.46
N THR A 147 -2.33 2.72 1.83
CA THR A 147 -1.87 2.54 3.20
C THR A 147 -0.60 3.35 3.43
N PHE A 148 -0.18 3.51 4.68
CA PHE A 148 1.07 4.17 5.04
C PHE A 148 2.01 3.16 5.73
N GLU A 149 3.02 2.70 5.00
CA GLU A 149 3.78 1.49 5.33
C GLU A 149 5.30 1.68 5.27
N SER A 150 6.02 0.80 5.96
CA SER A 150 7.47 0.65 5.83
C SER A 150 7.84 -0.67 5.13
N ARG A 151 8.36 -0.56 3.92
CA ARG A 151 8.82 -1.72 3.11
C ARG A 151 10.19 -2.26 3.51
N GLY A 152 10.91 -1.55 4.38
CA GLY A 152 12.24 -1.96 4.88
C GLY A 152 12.21 -2.92 6.06
N LEU A 153 11.04 -3.22 6.62
CA LEU A 153 10.91 -4.09 7.78
C LEU A 153 11.18 -5.56 7.44
N ILE A 154 12.26 -6.09 8.01
CA ILE A 154 12.59 -7.51 8.00
C ILE A 154 12.06 -8.12 9.30
N TYR A 155 11.47 -9.31 9.22
CA TYR A 155 10.95 -10.08 10.35
C TYR A 155 11.99 -10.20 11.47
N GLY A 156 11.70 -9.71 12.69
CA GLY A 156 12.59 -9.92 13.84
C GLY A 156 12.52 -8.96 15.02
N SER A 157 12.05 -7.72 14.85
CA SER A 157 12.20 -6.66 15.88
C SER A 157 10.88 -6.21 16.55
N GLY A 158 9.82 -7.01 16.50
CA GLY A 158 8.54 -6.65 17.16
C GLY A 158 7.70 -5.58 16.45
N SER A 159 8.07 -5.15 15.25
CA SER A 159 7.40 -4.10 14.45
C SER A 159 6.75 -4.62 13.16
N THR A 160 6.18 -5.83 13.18
CA THR A 160 5.65 -6.51 11.99
C THR A 160 4.38 -5.88 11.39
N GLY A 161 3.70 -4.98 12.11
CA GLY A 161 2.41 -4.43 11.68
C GLY A 161 2.47 -3.30 10.63
N PHE A 162 3.63 -2.66 10.42
CA PHE A 162 3.74 -1.50 9.51
C PHE A 162 3.88 -1.87 8.02
N ARG A 163 3.57 -3.10 7.63
CA ARG A 163 3.59 -3.57 6.23
C ARG A 163 2.35 -4.42 5.98
N THR A 164 1.75 -4.27 4.80
CA THR A 164 0.66 -5.17 4.38
C THR A 164 1.26 -6.52 3.99
N TRP A 165 0.86 -7.56 4.71
CA TRP A 165 1.31 -8.92 4.45
C TRP A 165 0.51 -9.58 3.33
N GLU A 166 1.14 -10.53 2.63
CA GLU A 166 0.51 -11.30 1.55
C GLU A 166 -0.80 -11.98 1.98
N ALA A 167 -0.90 -12.40 3.25
CA ALA A 167 -2.12 -12.96 3.80
C ALA A 167 -3.29 -11.95 3.79
N ALA A 168 -3.02 -10.66 4.05
CA ALA A 168 -4.01 -9.60 3.99
C ALA A 168 -4.44 -9.30 2.54
N LEU A 169 -3.48 -9.31 1.60
CA LEU A 169 -3.78 -9.17 0.16
C LEU A 169 -4.62 -10.35 -0.36
N HIS A 170 -4.32 -11.57 0.08
CA HIS A 170 -5.08 -12.76 -0.28
C HIS A 170 -6.51 -12.71 0.28
N LEU A 171 -6.67 -12.33 1.56
CA LEU A 171 -7.98 -12.14 2.17
C LEU A 171 -8.76 -11.00 1.48
N GLY A 172 -8.11 -9.88 1.15
CA GLY A 172 -8.73 -8.79 0.41
C GLY A 172 -9.23 -9.22 -0.98
N THR A 173 -8.46 -10.06 -1.69
CA THR A 173 -8.88 -10.64 -2.98
C THR A 173 -10.15 -11.49 -2.83
N TYR A 174 -10.19 -12.35 -1.81
CA TYR A 174 -11.39 -13.14 -1.50
C TYR A 174 -12.59 -12.23 -1.20
N LEU A 175 -12.42 -11.25 -0.31
CA LEU A 175 -13.49 -10.33 0.10
C LEU A 175 -14.03 -9.54 -1.09
N ALA A 176 -13.16 -9.05 -1.98
CA ALA A 176 -13.54 -8.32 -3.20
C ALA A 176 -14.39 -9.15 -4.18
N SER A 177 -14.29 -10.48 -4.12
CA SER A 177 -15.09 -11.41 -4.93
C SER A 177 -16.37 -11.90 -4.22
N SER A 178 -16.65 -11.39 -3.02
CA SER A 178 -17.74 -11.86 -2.15
C SER A 178 -18.61 -10.69 -1.66
N ASP A 179 -19.84 -10.98 -1.23
CA ASP A 179 -20.74 -9.99 -0.61
C ASP A 179 -20.81 -10.10 0.92
N VAL A 180 -19.89 -10.85 1.55
CA VAL A 180 -20.01 -11.22 2.97
C VAL A 180 -20.03 -10.01 3.90
N VAL A 181 -19.30 -8.93 3.57
CA VAL A 181 -19.20 -7.71 4.39
C VAL A 181 -20.22 -6.63 4.05
N ARG A 182 -21.04 -6.81 3.00
CA ARG A 182 -21.96 -5.78 2.54
C ARG A 182 -23.05 -5.49 3.58
N GLY A 183 -23.17 -4.24 3.98
CA GLY A 183 -24.13 -3.79 5.00
C GLY A 183 -23.84 -4.36 6.40
N LYS A 184 -22.59 -4.75 6.69
CA LYS A 184 -22.18 -5.34 7.97
C LYS A 184 -21.36 -4.37 8.81
N LYS A 185 -21.45 -4.51 10.14
CA LYS A 185 -20.50 -3.95 11.10
C LYS A 185 -19.32 -4.89 11.23
N VAL A 186 -18.16 -4.46 10.75
CA VAL A 186 -16.94 -5.26 10.65
C VAL A 186 -15.94 -4.81 11.71
N ILE A 187 -15.31 -5.77 12.40
CA ILE A 187 -14.12 -5.53 13.21
C ILE A 187 -12.93 -6.25 12.59
N GLU A 188 -11.79 -5.58 12.46
CA GLU A 188 -10.52 -6.20 12.06
C GLU A 188 -9.60 -6.33 13.27
N LEU A 189 -9.14 -7.55 13.55
CA LEU A 189 -8.23 -7.87 14.64
C LEU A 189 -6.79 -7.86 14.13
N GLY A 190 -5.90 -7.11 14.79
CA GLY A 190 -4.49 -7.01 14.36
C GLY A 190 -4.37 -6.45 12.95
N ALA A 191 -5.01 -5.30 12.73
CA ALA A 191 -5.22 -4.71 11.41
C ALA A 191 -3.91 -4.34 10.70
N GLY A 192 -2.79 -4.19 11.41
CA GLY A 192 -1.50 -3.89 10.81
C GLY A 192 -1.50 -2.55 10.09
N THR A 193 -1.66 -2.56 8.76
CA THR A 193 -1.75 -1.35 7.92
C THR A 193 -3.19 -0.89 7.66
N GLY A 194 -4.18 -1.68 8.07
CA GLY A 194 -5.60 -1.39 7.87
C GLY A 194 -6.08 -1.62 6.44
N PHE A 195 -5.28 -2.28 5.58
CA PHE A 195 -5.63 -2.54 4.18
C PHE A 195 -7.03 -3.17 4.02
N ILE A 196 -7.34 -4.23 4.78
CA ILE A 196 -8.63 -4.93 4.68
C ILE A 196 -9.77 -4.04 5.13
N SER A 197 -9.62 -3.34 6.26
CA SER A 197 -10.62 -2.40 6.76
C SER A 197 -10.95 -1.29 5.76
N LEU A 198 -9.91 -0.66 5.18
CA LEU A 198 -10.07 0.35 4.15
C LEU A 198 -10.77 -0.22 2.90
N LEU A 199 -10.37 -1.40 2.43
CA LEU A 199 -11.02 -2.09 1.32
C LEU A 199 -12.52 -2.33 1.58
N CYS A 200 -12.84 -2.87 2.77
CA CYS A 200 -14.21 -3.18 3.17
C CYS A 200 -15.10 -1.94 3.16
N LYS A 201 -14.61 -0.83 3.75
CA LYS A 201 -15.36 0.42 3.81
C LYS A 201 -15.48 1.10 2.46
N LYS A 202 -14.36 1.23 1.73
CA LYS A 202 -14.27 2.05 0.51
C LYS A 202 -14.99 1.41 -0.67
N PHE A 203 -14.93 0.09 -0.82
CA PHE A 203 -15.37 -0.58 -2.04
C PHE A 203 -16.36 -1.74 -1.84
N LEU A 204 -16.38 -2.37 -0.66
CA LEU A 204 -17.21 -3.57 -0.45
C LEU A 204 -18.53 -3.29 0.26
N GLY A 205 -18.77 -2.04 0.65
CA GLY A 205 -20.04 -1.58 1.22
C GLY A 205 -20.28 -2.03 2.65
N ALA A 206 -19.22 -2.19 3.46
CA ALA A 206 -19.38 -2.34 4.91
C ALA A 206 -20.10 -1.12 5.51
N GLU A 207 -21.04 -1.36 6.42
CA GLU A 207 -21.80 -0.29 7.08
C GLU A 207 -20.86 0.49 8.00
N ARG A 208 -20.18 -0.22 8.90
CA ARG A 208 -19.18 0.31 9.83
C ARG A 208 -17.97 -0.60 9.87
N VAL A 209 -16.80 0.00 10.09
CA VAL A 209 -15.54 -0.72 10.22
C VAL A 209 -14.76 -0.22 11.44
N LEU A 210 -14.47 -1.11 12.37
CA LEU A 210 -13.54 -0.88 13.47
C LEU A 210 -12.24 -1.63 13.19
N MET A 211 -11.16 -0.90 12.93
CA MET A 211 -9.82 -1.50 12.80
C MET A 211 -9.12 -1.48 14.16
N THR A 212 -8.58 -2.62 14.59
CA THR A 212 -7.94 -2.74 15.90
C THR A 212 -6.52 -3.27 15.80
N ASP A 213 -5.61 -2.70 16.57
CA ASP A 213 -4.24 -3.19 16.71
C ASP A 213 -3.72 -2.93 18.12
N GLY A 214 -2.75 -3.73 18.59
CA GLY A 214 -2.12 -3.51 19.89
C GLY A 214 -1.12 -2.34 19.87
N ASN A 215 -0.64 -1.94 18.70
CA ASN A 215 0.33 -0.86 18.55
C ASN A 215 -0.33 0.49 18.31
N VAL A 216 -0.24 1.39 19.29
CA VAL A 216 -0.81 2.76 19.21
C VAL A 216 -0.30 3.55 18.00
N LYS A 217 0.95 3.37 17.59
CA LYS A 217 1.48 4.07 16.41
C LYS A 217 0.71 3.70 15.14
N LEU A 218 0.32 2.43 14.98
CA LEU A 218 -0.50 2.00 13.84
C LEU A 218 -1.89 2.64 13.90
N VAL A 219 -2.47 2.76 15.09
CA VAL A 219 -3.75 3.44 15.31
C VAL A 219 -3.69 4.92 14.96
N ASP A 220 -2.58 5.60 15.24
CA ASP A 220 -2.35 6.98 14.82
C ASP A 220 -2.24 7.09 13.30
N LEU A 221 -1.49 6.19 12.65
CA LEU A 221 -1.38 6.15 11.19
C LEU A 221 -2.73 5.88 10.51
N PHE A 222 -3.57 5.04 11.12
CA PHE A 222 -4.92 4.77 10.66
C PHE A 222 -5.74 6.06 10.68
N ASN A 223 -5.92 6.64 11.87
CA ASN A 223 -6.84 7.74 12.08
C ASN A 223 -6.37 9.08 11.50
N GLY A 224 -5.14 9.18 11.01
CA GLY A 224 -4.62 10.34 10.27
C GLY A 224 -4.38 10.01 8.79
N PRO A 225 -3.12 9.76 8.39
CA PRO A 225 -2.72 9.72 6.99
C PRO A 225 -3.46 8.67 6.16
N CYS A 226 -3.82 7.51 6.72
CA CYS A 226 -4.54 6.49 5.96
C CYS A 226 -6.00 6.90 5.66
N LEU A 227 -6.74 7.42 6.64
CA LEU A 227 -8.10 7.89 6.40
C LEU A 227 -8.11 9.12 5.47
N GLU A 228 -7.17 10.05 5.63
CA GLU A 228 -7.03 11.22 4.76
C GLU A 228 -6.79 10.80 3.30
N GLN A 229 -5.80 9.93 3.07
CA GLN A 229 -5.44 9.47 1.72
C GLN A 229 -6.53 8.62 1.04
N ASN A 230 -7.49 8.10 1.81
CA ASN A 230 -8.65 7.38 1.29
C ASN A 230 -9.95 8.17 1.34
N SER A 231 -9.88 9.48 1.60
CA SER A 231 -11.01 10.41 1.60
C SER A 231 -12.06 10.14 2.70
N PHE A 232 -11.65 9.50 3.79
CA PHE A 232 -12.45 9.32 5.01
C PHE A 232 -12.20 10.38 6.08
N LEU A 233 -11.14 11.17 5.91
CA LEU A 233 -10.83 12.32 6.76
C LEU A 233 -10.56 13.53 5.87
N THR A 234 -11.19 14.65 6.23
CA THR A 234 -10.97 15.97 5.63
C THR A 234 -10.75 16.97 6.75
N GLU A 235 -10.29 18.18 6.42
CA GLU A 235 -10.11 19.26 7.40
C GLU A 235 -11.37 19.54 8.24
N ASN A 236 -12.57 19.27 7.71
CA ASN A 236 -13.84 19.66 8.33
C ASN A 236 -14.71 18.48 8.77
N ALA A 237 -14.35 17.23 8.43
CA ALA A 237 -15.18 16.07 8.71
C ALA A 237 -14.38 14.77 8.69
N LYS A 238 -14.74 13.86 9.61
CA LYS A 238 -14.29 12.47 9.66
C LYS A 238 -15.49 11.54 9.41
N ASP A 239 -15.29 10.50 8.62
CA ASP A 239 -16.28 9.42 8.49
C ASP A 239 -16.28 8.56 9.75
N GLU A 240 -17.23 8.82 10.64
CA GLU A 240 -17.41 8.07 11.90
C GLU A 240 -17.75 6.59 11.69
N ALA A 241 -18.08 6.18 10.46
CA ALA A 241 -18.31 4.79 10.13
C ALA A 241 -17.01 4.00 9.83
N ILE A 242 -15.83 4.63 9.92
CA ILE A 242 -14.55 3.94 9.95
C ILE A 242 -13.60 4.59 10.97
N GLN A 243 -13.08 3.79 11.89
CA GLN A 243 -12.17 4.29 12.93
C GLN A 243 -11.17 3.23 13.36
N GLY A 244 -9.99 3.67 13.79
CA GLY A 244 -8.98 2.82 14.42
C GLY A 244 -8.98 2.95 15.94
N ARG A 245 -8.77 1.83 16.64
CA ARG A 245 -8.61 1.82 18.10
C ARG A 245 -7.49 0.88 18.53
N GLN A 246 -6.83 1.24 19.64
CA GLN A 246 -5.91 0.32 20.27
C GLN A 246 -6.71 -0.77 20.99
N TRP A 247 -6.34 -2.02 20.78
CA TRP A 247 -6.94 -3.15 21.51
C TRP A 247 -5.94 -4.28 21.69
N PHE A 248 -5.81 -4.75 22.93
CA PHE A 248 -5.01 -5.91 23.27
C PHE A 248 -5.89 -7.16 23.37
N TRP A 249 -5.51 -8.22 22.65
CA TRP A 249 -6.27 -9.45 22.67
C TRP A 249 -6.31 -10.08 24.06
N GLY A 250 -7.51 -10.47 24.49
CA GLY A 250 -7.77 -10.99 25.83
C GLY A 250 -8.26 -9.93 26.81
N GLU A 251 -8.18 -8.65 26.46
CA GLU A 251 -8.82 -7.57 27.22
C GLU A 251 -10.23 -7.29 26.68
N PRO A 252 -11.19 -6.87 27.53
CA PRO A 252 -12.48 -6.39 27.07
C PRO A 252 -12.32 -5.25 26.07
N LEU A 253 -13.00 -5.34 24.92
CA LEU A 253 -13.06 -4.22 23.98
C LEU A 253 -14.01 -3.17 24.54
N LEU A 254 -13.44 -2.10 25.08
CA LEU A 254 -14.19 -0.96 25.60
C LEU A 254 -14.30 0.11 24.52
N LEU A 255 -15.53 0.49 24.22
CA LEU A 255 -15.81 1.54 23.27
C LEU A 255 -16.31 2.74 24.05
N GLU A 256 -15.59 3.85 23.95
CA GLU A 256 -16.07 5.16 24.39
C GLU A 256 -17.46 5.40 23.83
N GLY A 257 -18.46 5.35 24.71
CA GLY A 257 -19.78 5.90 24.47
C GLY A 257 -19.74 7.38 24.82
N GLU A 258 -20.47 8.19 24.05
CA GLU A 258 -20.72 9.61 24.32
C GLU A 258 -20.89 9.85 25.83
N ASP A 259 -20.11 10.80 26.34
CA ASP A 259 -19.97 11.15 27.74
C ASP A 259 -21.32 11.31 28.43
N ASP A 260 -21.60 10.45 29.41
CA ASP A 260 -22.53 10.74 30.50
C ASP A 260 -21.95 10.02 31.74
N GLU A 261 -21.40 10.82 32.66
CA GLU A 261 -20.61 10.39 33.83
C GLU A 261 -21.38 9.55 34.86
N ASP A 262 -22.69 9.42 34.72
CA ASP A 262 -23.54 8.75 35.68
C ASP A 262 -24.25 7.55 35.06
N ASN A 263 -23.66 6.37 35.28
CA ASN A 263 -24.32 5.05 35.19
C ASN A 263 -24.48 4.47 33.76
N LYS A 264 -23.48 3.76 33.25
CA LYS A 264 -23.63 2.88 32.06
C LYS A 264 -23.19 1.45 32.36
N GLU A 265 -24.14 0.53 32.26
CA GLU A 265 -23.81 -0.85 31.86
C GLU A 265 -22.99 -0.76 30.57
N LEU A 266 -21.79 -1.35 30.58
CA LEU A 266 -20.97 -1.52 29.38
C LEU A 266 -21.75 -2.42 28.41
N VAL A 267 -22.54 -1.84 27.51
CA VAL A 267 -23.16 -2.59 26.41
C VAL A 267 -22.05 -2.83 25.38
N PRO A 268 -21.63 -4.08 25.16
CA PRO A 268 -20.59 -4.36 24.15
C PRO A 268 -21.11 -3.96 22.77
N GLU A 269 -20.31 -3.31 21.91
CA GLU A 269 -20.69 -3.25 20.49
C GLU A 269 -20.83 -4.67 19.97
N GLN A 270 -21.88 -4.87 19.19
CA GLN A 270 -22.05 -6.08 18.41
C GLN A 270 -21.51 -5.83 17.01
N PHE A 271 -20.60 -6.71 16.60
CA PHE A 271 -20.10 -6.80 15.23
C PHE A 271 -20.74 -8.00 14.54
N ASP A 272 -21.05 -7.87 13.26
CA ASP A 272 -21.56 -8.97 12.45
C ASP A 272 -20.44 -9.91 12.01
N ILE A 273 -19.25 -9.35 11.76
CA ILE A 273 -18.10 -10.06 11.18
C ILE A 273 -16.81 -9.59 11.87
N ALA A 274 -15.98 -10.55 12.26
CA ALA A 274 -14.60 -10.33 12.63
C ALA A 274 -13.66 -10.82 11.51
N LEU A 275 -12.71 -9.99 11.12
CA LEU A 275 -11.68 -10.29 10.13
C LEU A 275 -10.30 -10.28 10.80
N GLY A 276 -9.35 -11.00 10.19
CA GLY A 276 -7.96 -10.99 10.63
C GLY A 276 -7.08 -11.76 9.68
N ALA A 277 -5.91 -11.20 9.38
CA ALA A 277 -4.93 -11.80 8.50
C ALA A 277 -3.61 -12.01 9.25
N ASP A 278 -3.05 -13.21 9.11
CA ASP A 278 -1.77 -13.60 9.72
C ASP A 278 -1.66 -13.42 11.25
N LEU A 279 -2.76 -13.68 11.97
CA LEU A 279 -2.84 -13.53 13.43
C LEU A 279 -2.06 -14.59 14.23
N ARG A 280 -1.30 -15.46 13.56
CA ARG A 280 -0.58 -16.56 14.23
C ARG A 280 0.84 -16.10 14.57
N PHE A 281 1.02 -15.63 15.80
CA PHE A 281 2.34 -15.46 16.38
C PHE A 281 2.66 -16.65 17.29
N SER A 282 3.78 -17.34 17.07
CA SER A 282 4.29 -18.26 18.08
C SER A 282 4.80 -17.43 19.25
N ARG A 283 4.23 -17.60 20.45
CA ARG A 283 4.98 -17.25 21.67
C ARG A 283 6.33 -17.94 21.51
N GLY A 284 7.42 -17.16 21.45
CA GLY A 284 8.76 -17.74 21.46
C GLY A 284 8.77 -18.81 22.53
N LEU A 285 9.18 -20.03 22.16
CA LEU A 285 9.47 -21.09 23.11
C LEU A 285 10.34 -20.44 24.20
N SER A 286 9.74 -20.15 25.36
CA SER A 286 10.53 -19.99 26.56
C SER A 286 11.12 -21.37 26.75
N ILE A 287 12.37 -21.55 26.34
CA ILE A 287 13.21 -22.61 26.85
C ILE A 287 13.40 -22.27 28.33
N LEU A 288 12.39 -22.60 29.11
CA LEU A 288 12.52 -22.93 30.51
C LEU A 288 12.45 -24.44 30.55
N ASP A 289 13.58 -25.06 30.25
CA ASP A 289 13.87 -26.40 30.73
C ASP A 289 15.19 -26.35 31.51
N HIS A 290 15.03 -26.59 32.81
CA HIS A 290 15.99 -26.81 33.90
C HIS A 290 16.33 -25.63 34.81
#